data_AF-A0A8B8DI50-F1
#
_entry.id   AF-A0A8B8DI50-F1
#
_cell.length_a   1.000
_cell.length_b   1.000
_cell.length_c   1.000
_cell.angle_alpha   90.00
_cell.angle_beta   90.00
_cell.angle_gamma   90.00
#
_symmetry.space_group_name_H-M   'P 1'
#
loop_
_entity.id
_entity.type
_entity.pdbx_description
1 polymer ?
#
loop_
_entity_poly.entity_id
_entity_poly.type
_entity_poly.pdbx_seq_one_letter_code
_entity_poly.pdbx_strand_id
1 'polypeptide(L)'
;MEEFQELSQETEASPYQSQVSQDLFQDVPVREPTAQQSNDIKNILKELRLLRHEVGELKAMMKKQSAPFMMSTCSFKNTLHHFLRNLFSKTLWLNVPSEEFQSEIKRCLHRDGWDNDTGVFKTVCSFSYVKFTEFRNQLRRKLAEHKKTDPRSMLLQEFCRSIFAPFVKSGESLLSKERRQNALLIRSYLYRQKHYSADGTGISMTNFSWDQFHVYYQSHLSMPQDKWIKLEDLDSKRRAKFQNASESTQAE
;
A
#
# COMPACT_ATOMS: atom_id res chain seq x y z
N MET A 1 -16.35 8.87 -23.41
CA MET A 1 -17.20 10.08 -23.56
C MET A 1 -17.83 10.27 -22.20
N GLU A 2 -17.18 11.04 -21.35
CA GLU A 2 -17.72 11.68 -20.14
C GLU A 2 -16.61 12.62 -19.67
N GLU A 3 -16.90 13.89 -19.81
CA GLU A 3 -15.99 15.02 -19.69
C GLU A 3 -15.82 15.41 -18.22
N PHE A 4 -14.57 15.77 -17.88
CA PHE A 4 -14.25 16.54 -16.69
C PHE A 4 -14.85 17.94 -16.83
N GLN A 5 -15.68 18.35 -15.87
CA GLN A 5 -16.12 19.74 -15.77
C GLN A 5 -15.62 20.34 -14.46
N GLU A 6 -14.72 21.30 -14.62
CA GLU A 6 -14.17 22.20 -13.60
C GLU A 6 -15.31 23.02 -12.98
N LEU A 7 -15.36 23.09 -11.64
CA LEU A 7 -16.19 24.06 -10.94
C LEU A 7 -15.38 25.34 -10.69
N SER A 8 -15.39 26.22 -11.68
CA SER A 8 -15.23 27.66 -11.49
C SER A 8 -16.60 28.21 -11.07
N GLN A 9 -16.71 28.83 -9.91
CA GLN A 9 -17.87 29.67 -9.58
C GLN A 9 -17.47 31.13 -9.78
N GLU A 10 -17.68 31.58 -11.01
CA GLU A 10 -17.86 32.99 -11.33
C GLU A 10 -19.23 33.46 -10.83
N THR A 11 -19.17 34.59 -10.14
CA THR A 11 -20.13 35.69 -10.08
C THR A 11 -21.23 35.66 -11.15
N GLU A 12 -22.50 35.54 -10.74
CA GLU A 12 -23.61 36.15 -11.48
C GLU A 12 -24.64 36.79 -10.54
N ALA A 13 -25.02 38.00 -10.95
CA ALA A 13 -25.89 38.92 -10.28
C ALA A 13 -27.36 38.50 -10.38
N SER A 14 -28.13 38.73 -9.31
CA SER A 14 -29.60 38.66 -9.36
C SER A 14 -30.19 40.07 -9.45
N PRO A 15 -31.02 40.37 -10.46
CA PRO A 15 -31.67 41.66 -10.64
C PRO A 15 -33.07 41.64 -10.01
N TYR A 16 -33.23 42.28 -8.86
CA TYR A 16 -34.55 42.79 -8.44
C TYR A 16 -34.36 44.16 -7.79
N GLN A 17 -34.51 45.20 -8.61
CA GLN A 17 -35.02 46.48 -8.13
C GLN A 17 -36.46 46.25 -7.66
N SER A 18 -36.75 46.54 -6.40
CA SER A 18 -37.98 47.24 -6.07
C SER A 18 -37.85 47.98 -4.73
N GLN A 19 -38.07 49.28 -4.83
CA GLN A 19 -38.40 50.24 -3.77
C GLN A 19 -37.24 50.67 -2.87
N VAL A 20 -36.56 51.69 -3.39
CA VAL A 20 -35.90 52.76 -2.64
C VAL A 20 -36.86 53.30 -1.58
N SER A 21 -36.66 52.94 -0.32
CA SER A 21 -37.17 53.72 0.82
C SER A 21 -36.08 54.72 1.19
N GLN A 22 -36.11 55.88 0.53
CA GLN A 22 -35.41 57.09 0.96
C GLN A 22 -36.10 57.60 2.23
N ASP A 23 -35.74 57.07 3.40
CA ASP A 23 -35.85 57.76 4.70
C ASP A 23 -35.43 56.86 5.87
N LEU A 24 -34.13 56.56 5.99
CA LEU A 24 -33.63 55.94 7.24
C LEU A 24 -32.24 56.44 7.66
N PHE A 25 -31.80 57.58 7.14
CA PHE A 25 -30.71 58.36 7.71
C PHE A 25 -31.31 59.62 8.32
N GLN A 26 -32.10 59.45 9.38
CA GLN A 26 -32.09 60.47 10.41
C GLN A 26 -30.66 60.51 10.92
N ASP A 27 -30.06 61.71 10.93
CA ASP A 27 -28.82 62.01 11.61
C ASP A 27 -28.93 61.52 13.05
N VAL A 28 -28.52 60.27 13.31
CA VAL A 28 -28.29 59.80 14.66
C VAL A 28 -27.10 60.61 15.11
N PRO A 29 -27.22 61.47 16.14
CA PRO A 29 -26.07 62.20 16.63
C PRO A 29 -25.02 61.16 16.98
N VAL A 30 -23.83 61.26 16.38
CA VAL A 30 -22.67 60.47 16.76
C VAL A 30 -22.40 60.84 18.21
N ARG A 31 -22.99 60.09 19.14
CA ARG A 31 -22.76 60.24 20.55
C ARG A 31 -21.32 59.79 20.72
N GLU A 32 -20.42 60.75 20.98
CA GLU A 32 -19.05 60.41 21.34
C GLU A 32 -19.11 59.35 22.44
N PRO A 33 -18.41 58.22 22.27
CA PRO A 33 -18.45 57.16 23.25
C PRO A 33 -18.06 57.78 24.58
N THR A 34 -18.96 57.66 25.57
CA THR A 34 -18.67 58.14 26.93
C THR A 34 -17.31 57.60 27.38
N ALA A 35 -16.56 58.36 28.17
CA ALA A 35 -15.21 57.97 28.59
C ALA A 35 -15.14 56.54 29.16
N GLN A 36 -16.24 56.07 29.76
CA GLN A 36 -16.44 54.71 30.21
C GLN A 36 -16.45 53.67 29.06
N GLN A 37 -17.25 53.88 28.00
CA GLN A 37 -17.28 53.01 26.83
C GLN A 37 -15.93 52.96 26.09
N SER A 38 -15.21 54.09 26.04
CA SER A 38 -13.85 54.12 25.47
C SER A 38 -12.86 53.28 26.28
N ASN A 39 -12.98 53.30 27.62
CA ASN A 39 -12.15 52.49 28.51
C ASN A 39 -12.50 51.00 28.41
N ASP A 40 -13.78 50.65 28.32
CA ASP A 40 -14.23 49.26 28.15
C ASP A 40 -13.73 48.67 26.83
N ILE A 41 -13.79 49.43 25.73
CA ILE A 41 -13.23 49.01 24.42
C ILE A 41 -11.71 48.80 24.51
N LYS A 42 -10.97 49.69 25.21
CA LYS A 42 -9.53 49.53 25.41
C LYS A 42 -9.20 48.27 26.23
N ASN A 43 -10.00 47.96 27.24
CA ASN A 43 -9.84 46.75 28.06
C ASN A 43 -10.10 45.48 27.24
N ILE A 44 -11.17 45.45 26.44
CA ILE A 44 -11.49 44.34 25.53
C ILE A 44 -10.35 44.11 24.53
N LEU A 45 -9.82 45.18 23.92
CA LEU A 45 -8.70 45.05 22.97
C LEU A 45 -7.42 44.55 23.64
N LYS A 46 -7.18 44.92 24.90
CA LYS A 46 -6.05 44.44 25.69
C LYS A 46 -6.19 42.96 26.01
N GLU A 47 -7.38 42.52 26.44
CA GLU A 47 -7.68 41.10 26.69
C GLU A 47 -7.58 40.27 25.40
N LEU A 48 -8.09 40.75 24.26
CA LEU A 48 -7.94 40.06 22.98
C LEU A 48 -6.47 39.91 22.56
N ARG A 49 -5.62 40.91 22.85
CA ARG A 49 -4.17 40.81 22.60
C ARG A 49 -3.52 39.78 23.51
N LEU A 50 -3.90 39.73 24.79
CA LEU A 50 -3.41 38.73 25.74
C LEU A 50 -3.86 37.31 25.34
N LEU A 51 -5.12 37.14 24.97
CA LEU A 51 -5.65 35.86 24.49
C LEU A 51 -4.91 35.38 23.23
N ARG A 52 -4.65 36.29 22.28
CA ARG A 52 -3.85 35.95 21.08
C ARG A 52 -2.43 35.54 21.43
N HIS A 53 -1.83 36.16 22.44
CA HIS A 53 -0.51 35.80 22.94
C HIS A 53 -0.52 34.42 23.61
N GLU A 54 -1.46 34.16 24.54
CA GLU A 54 -1.62 32.86 25.20
C GLU A 54 -1.92 31.74 24.21
N VAL A 55 -2.79 31.97 23.22
CA VAL A 55 -3.05 31.02 22.13
C VAL A 55 -1.78 30.80 21.29
N GLY A 56 -0.97 31.84 21.08
CA GLY A 56 0.33 31.74 20.43
C GLY A 56 1.32 30.89 21.21
N GLU A 57 1.40 31.09 22.53
CA GLU A 57 2.26 30.32 23.43
C GLU A 57 1.78 28.88 23.58
N LEU A 58 0.48 28.64 23.75
CA LEU A 58 -0.11 27.30 23.75
C LEU A 58 0.18 26.57 22.43
N LYS A 59 0.04 27.24 21.28
CA LYS A 59 0.43 26.66 19.97
C LYS A 59 1.93 26.39 19.89
N ALA A 60 2.78 27.26 20.43
CA ALA A 60 4.23 27.06 20.47
C ALA A 60 4.65 25.93 21.42
N MET A 61 3.94 25.77 22.55
CA MET A 61 4.12 24.68 23.51
C MET A 61 3.62 23.35 22.96
N MET A 62 2.50 23.32 22.23
CA MET A 62 2.07 22.14 21.48
C MET A 62 3.04 21.78 20.36
N LYS A 63 3.76 22.77 19.80
CA LYS A 63 4.83 22.55 18.82
C LYS A 63 6.13 22.02 19.46
N LYS A 64 6.28 22.07 20.78
CA LYS A 64 7.44 21.47 21.48
C LYS A 64 7.28 19.95 21.54
N GLN A 65 7.73 19.33 20.45
CA GLN A 65 8.28 17.98 20.35
C GLN A 65 7.36 16.82 20.80
N SER A 66 6.34 16.49 20.01
CA SER A 66 6.13 15.06 19.76
C SER A 66 7.31 14.60 18.89
N ALA A 67 8.08 13.62 19.37
CA ALA A 67 9.15 13.04 18.57
C ALA A 67 8.56 12.57 17.22
N PRO A 68 9.26 12.79 16.09
CA PRO A 68 8.77 12.33 14.80
C PRO A 68 8.50 10.83 14.87
N PHE A 69 7.36 10.39 14.33
CA PHE A 69 7.00 8.99 14.30
C PHE A 69 8.11 8.16 13.63
N MET A 70 8.57 7.11 14.32
CA MET A 70 9.59 6.20 13.81
C MET A 70 9.10 4.75 13.86
N MET A 71 9.04 4.11 12.69
CA MET A 71 8.65 2.69 12.60
C MET A 71 9.54 1.75 13.42
N SER A 72 10.79 2.13 13.67
CA SER A 72 11.74 1.33 14.45
C SER A 72 11.36 1.21 15.93
N THR A 73 10.66 2.20 16.49
CA THR A 73 10.30 2.29 17.90
C THR A 73 8.85 1.90 18.20
N CYS A 74 8.04 1.64 17.16
CA CYS A 74 6.63 1.28 17.30
C CYS A 74 6.44 -0.09 17.93
N SER A 75 5.46 -0.22 18.83
CA SER A 75 5.18 -1.48 19.52
C SER A 75 4.66 -2.54 18.55
N PHE A 76 3.98 -2.12 17.47
CA PHE A 76 3.34 -3.00 16.49
C PHE A 76 4.22 -3.43 15.33
N LYS A 77 5.47 -2.95 15.26
CA LYS A 77 6.39 -3.23 14.15
C LYS A 77 6.49 -4.72 13.84
N ASN A 78 6.64 -5.58 14.85
CA ASN A 78 6.76 -7.02 14.68
C ASN A 78 5.44 -7.66 14.20
N THR A 79 4.32 -7.27 14.81
CA THR A 79 2.99 -7.71 14.38
C THR A 79 2.74 -7.36 12.91
N LEU A 80 3.01 -6.10 12.54
CA LEU A 80 2.90 -5.63 11.17
C LEU A 80 3.83 -6.40 10.24
N HIS A 81 5.09 -6.63 10.63
CA HIS A 81 6.02 -7.40 9.81
C HIS A 81 5.50 -8.82 9.50
N HIS A 82 4.97 -9.53 10.49
CA HIS A 82 4.39 -10.86 10.30
C HIS A 82 3.14 -10.83 9.41
N PHE A 83 2.28 -9.84 9.59
CA PHE A 83 1.14 -9.63 8.71
C PHE A 83 1.57 -9.40 7.27
N LEU A 84 2.48 -8.44 7.03
CA LEU A 84 2.98 -8.12 5.68
C LEU A 84 3.65 -9.32 5.02
N ARG A 85 4.42 -10.10 5.79
CA ARG A 85 5.09 -11.32 5.31
C ARG A 85 4.06 -12.36 4.85
N ASN A 86 2.99 -12.53 5.62
CA ASN A 86 1.91 -13.44 5.26
C ASN A 86 1.10 -12.94 4.05
N LEU A 87 0.75 -11.65 4.03
CA LEU A 87 0.04 -11.00 2.93
C LEU A 87 0.83 -11.08 1.61
N PHE A 88 2.15 -10.91 1.68
CA PHE A 88 3.04 -11.01 0.51
C PHE A 88 2.87 -12.34 -0.24
N SER A 89 2.70 -13.45 0.46
CA SER A 89 2.47 -14.76 -0.18
C SER A 89 1.17 -14.83 -1.00
N LYS A 90 0.19 -13.95 -0.74
CA LYS A 90 -1.11 -13.89 -1.41
C LYS A 90 -1.13 -12.90 -2.57
N THR A 91 -0.46 -11.74 -2.47
CA THR A 91 -0.61 -10.66 -3.48
C THR A 91 0.68 -10.26 -4.20
N LEU A 92 1.86 -10.67 -3.71
CA LEU A 92 3.23 -10.37 -4.20
C LEU A 92 3.62 -8.87 -4.29
N TRP A 93 2.67 -8.00 -4.57
CA TRP A 93 2.73 -6.54 -4.53
C TRP A 93 1.71 -6.01 -3.53
N LEU A 94 2.07 -4.90 -2.90
CA LEU A 94 1.24 -4.28 -1.90
C LEU A 94 0.06 -3.56 -2.59
N ASN A 95 -1.16 -3.91 -2.20
CA ASN A 95 -2.37 -3.20 -2.61
C ASN A 95 -2.84 -2.34 -1.43
N VAL A 96 -2.40 -1.08 -1.38
CA VAL A 96 -2.77 -0.16 -0.29
C VAL A 96 -4.30 0.01 -0.17
N PRO A 97 -5.06 0.15 -1.25
CA PRO A 97 -6.53 0.18 -1.18
C PRO A 97 -7.21 -1.08 -0.62
N SER A 98 -6.51 -2.21 -0.47
CA SER A 98 -7.15 -3.45 -0.01
C SER A 98 -7.68 -3.33 1.42
N GLU A 99 -8.89 -3.84 1.65
CA GLU A 99 -9.56 -3.79 2.96
C GLU A 99 -8.76 -4.53 4.05
N GLU A 100 -8.20 -5.70 3.73
CA GLU A 100 -7.36 -6.49 4.64
C GLU A 100 -6.15 -5.66 5.13
N PHE A 101 -5.49 -4.93 4.21
CA PHE A 101 -4.36 -4.07 4.56
C PHE A 101 -4.81 -2.86 5.38
N GLN A 102 -5.82 -2.13 4.92
CA GLN A 102 -6.32 -0.92 5.58
C GLN A 102 -6.76 -1.21 7.02
N SER A 103 -7.51 -2.30 7.22
CA SER A 103 -8.02 -2.70 8.53
C SER A 103 -6.90 -3.05 9.50
N GLU A 104 -5.88 -3.77 9.03
CA GLU A 104 -4.73 -4.14 9.86
C GLU A 104 -3.88 -2.92 10.23
N ILE A 105 -3.65 -1.98 9.30
CA ILE A 105 -2.92 -0.75 9.61
C ILE A 105 -3.70 0.08 10.63
N LYS A 106 -5.01 0.28 10.43
CA LYS A 106 -5.86 1.00 11.40
C LYS A 106 -5.79 0.36 12.79
N ARG A 107 -5.87 -0.98 12.87
CA ARG A 107 -5.72 -1.72 14.13
C ARG A 107 -4.37 -1.47 14.81
N CYS A 108 -3.28 -1.46 14.03
CA CYS A 108 -1.95 -1.18 14.54
C CYS A 108 -1.82 0.26 15.06
N LEU A 109 -2.33 1.24 14.30
CA LEU A 109 -2.27 2.65 14.65
C LEU A 109 -3.11 2.97 15.88
N HIS A 110 -4.32 2.41 15.96
CA HIS A 110 -5.21 2.60 17.10
C HIS A 110 -4.56 2.13 18.42
N ARG A 111 -3.83 1.01 18.37
CA ARG A 111 -3.14 0.45 19.55
C ARG A 111 -2.10 1.40 20.16
N ASP A 112 -1.46 2.22 19.33
CA ASP A 112 -0.42 3.16 19.75
C ASP A 112 -0.93 4.62 19.73
N GLY A 113 -2.24 4.85 19.53
CA GLY A 113 -2.87 6.18 19.57
C GLY A 113 -2.64 7.08 18.35
N TRP A 114 -2.31 6.50 17.19
CA TRP A 114 -1.99 7.21 15.94
C TRP A 114 -3.08 7.11 14.86
N ASP A 115 -4.28 6.66 15.21
CA ASP A 115 -5.35 6.33 14.26
C ASP A 115 -5.84 7.49 13.39
N ASN A 116 -5.69 8.74 13.87
CA ASN A 116 -6.09 9.94 13.15
C ASN A 116 -4.94 10.64 12.39
N ASP A 117 -3.71 10.13 12.48
CA ASP A 117 -2.54 10.76 11.86
C ASP A 117 -2.28 10.22 10.44
N THR A 118 -2.68 11.03 9.45
CA THR A 118 -2.47 10.70 8.02
C THR A 118 -0.99 10.66 7.62
N GLY A 119 -0.12 11.39 8.31
CA GLY A 119 1.33 11.37 8.08
C GLY A 119 1.93 10.03 8.53
N VAL A 120 1.54 9.57 9.71
CA VAL A 120 1.94 8.26 10.23
C VAL A 120 1.46 7.13 9.34
N PHE A 121 0.21 7.19 8.88
CA PHE A 121 -0.31 6.21 7.91
C PHE A 121 0.55 6.12 6.64
N LYS A 122 0.97 7.26 6.08
CA LYS A 122 1.87 7.30 4.93
C LYS A 122 3.23 6.66 5.25
N THR A 123 3.80 6.93 6.42
CA THR A 123 5.05 6.31 6.87
C THR A 123 4.94 4.78 6.98
N VAL A 124 3.83 4.27 7.54
CA VAL A 124 3.56 2.83 7.62
C VAL A 124 3.40 2.21 6.23
N CYS A 125 2.75 2.90 5.30
CA CYS A 125 2.65 2.48 3.90
C CYS A 125 4.04 2.39 3.23
N SER A 126 4.87 3.42 3.38
CA SER A 126 6.24 3.43 2.84
C SER A 126 7.08 2.27 3.40
N PHE A 127 7.01 2.03 4.72
CA PHE A 127 7.65 0.88 5.34
C PHE A 127 7.16 -0.46 4.75
N SER A 128 5.86 -0.58 4.52
CA SER A 128 5.24 -1.78 3.95
C SER A 128 5.74 -2.04 2.52
N TYR A 129 5.88 -1.01 1.69
CA TYR A 129 6.49 -1.13 0.36
C TYR A 129 7.95 -1.60 0.41
N VAL A 130 8.74 -1.07 1.34
CA VAL A 130 10.13 -1.53 1.54
C VAL A 130 10.15 -3.00 1.91
N LYS A 131 9.27 -3.45 2.81
CA LYS A 131 9.15 -4.87 3.19
C LYS A 131 8.75 -5.77 2.02
N PHE A 132 7.80 -5.35 1.19
CA PHE A 132 7.45 -6.12 -0.01
C PHE A 132 8.63 -6.24 -0.98
N THR A 133 9.46 -5.22 -1.13
CA THR A 133 10.71 -5.29 -1.91
C THR A 133 11.72 -6.26 -1.29
N GLU A 134 11.91 -6.22 0.03
CA GLU A 134 12.76 -7.19 0.73
C GLU A 134 12.27 -8.63 0.56
N PHE A 135 10.96 -8.88 0.66
CA PHE A 135 10.37 -10.20 0.51
C PHE A 135 10.49 -10.73 -0.92
N ARG A 136 10.29 -9.89 -1.93
CA ARG A 136 10.58 -10.22 -3.33
C ARG A 136 12.05 -10.63 -3.51
N ASN A 137 12.99 -9.91 -2.90
CA ASN A 137 14.40 -10.27 -2.96
C ASN A 137 14.71 -11.60 -2.25
N GLN A 138 14.07 -11.89 -1.11
CA GLN A 138 14.15 -13.19 -0.43
C GLN A 138 13.61 -14.31 -1.33
N LEU A 139 12.46 -14.10 -1.96
CA LEU A 139 11.86 -15.04 -2.90
C LEU A 139 12.76 -15.30 -4.12
N ARG A 140 13.36 -14.25 -4.71
CA ARG A 140 14.32 -14.41 -5.82
C ARG A 140 15.52 -15.29 -5.42
N ARG A 141 16.11 -15.04 -4.24
CA ARG A 141 17.18 -15.90 -3.72
C ARG A 141 16.71 -17.33 -3.56
N LYS A 142 15.48 -17.53 -3.07
CA LYS A 142 14.90 -18.85 -2.90
C LYS A 142 14.71 -19.60 -4.22
N LEU A 143 14.33 -18.90 -5.28
CA LEU A 143 14.19 -19.45 -6.63
C LEU A 143 15.53 -19.81 -7.29
N ALA A 144 16.62 -19.15 -6.88
CA ALA A 144 17.99 -19.41 -7.33
C ALA A 144 18.72 -20.48 -6.49
N GLU A 145 18.18 -20.87 -5.33
CA GLU A 145 18.74 -21.95 -4.51
C GLU A 145 18.54 -23.30 -5.21
N HIS A 146 19.60 -23.84 -5.82
CA HIS A 146 19.63 -25.22 -6.29
C HIS A 146 20.03 -26.14 -5.13
N LYS A 147 19.06 -26.53 -4.30
CA LYS A 147 19.23 -27.61 -3.30
C LYS A 147 19.25 -28.99 -3.99
N LYS A 148 19.25 -30.07 -3.19
CA LYS A 148 19.14 -31.48 -3.64
C LYS A 148 17.98 -31.77 -4.60
N THR A 149 16.97 -30.91 -4.68
CA THR A 149 15.77 -31.12 -5.50
C THR A 149 15.58 -29.92 -6.43
N ASP A 150 15.49 -30.19 -7.73
CA ASP A 150 15.34 -29.17 -8.75
C ASP A 150 13.90 -28.62 -8.77
N PRO A 151 13.69 -27.29 -8.65
CA PRO A 151 12.35 -26.69 -8.75
C PRO A 151 11.57 -27.04 -10.04
N ARG A 152 12.28 -27.43 -11.11
CA ARG A 152 11.71 -27.83 -12.40
C ARG A 152 11.04 -29.20 -12.36
N SER A 153 11.52 -30.12 -11.53
CA SER A 153 10.97 -31.47 -11.39
C SER A 153 9.87 -31.56 -10.32
N MET A 154 9.74 -30.54 -9.45
CA MET A 154 8.75 -30.53 -8.37
C MET A 154 7.31 -30.45 -8.88
N LEU A 155 6.38 -31.11 -8.18
CA LEU A 155 4.95 -30.87 -8.36
C LEU A 155 4.61 -29.41 -8.00
N LEU A 156 3.55 -28.82 -8.57
CA LEU A 156 3.18 -27.43 -8.31
C LEU A 156 2.95 -27.15 -6.81
N GLN A 157 2.31 -28.10 -6.12
CA GLN A 157 2.09 -28.02 -4.68
C GLN A 157 3.38 -28.03 -3.86
N GLU A 158 4.39 -28.78 -4.30
CA GLU A 158 5.69 -28.85 -3.63
C GLU A 158 6.50 -27.59 -3.89
N PHE A 159 6.47 -27.12 -5.14
CA PHE A 159 7.07 -25.85 -5.52
C PHE A 159 6.47 -24.69 -4.71
N CYS A 160 5.13 -24.62 -4.62
CA CYS A 160 4.42 -23.64 -3.80
C CYS A 160 4.89 -23.67 -2.33
N ARG A 161 4.95 -24.87 -1.73
CA ARG A 161 5.50 -25.04 -0.37
C ARG A 161 6.96 -24.57 -0.28
N SER A 162 7.79 -24.93 -1.25
CA SER A 162 9.23 -24.61 -1.23
C SER A 162 9.51 -23.11 -1.23
N ILE A 163 8.71 -22.33 -1.96
CA ILE A 163 8.93 -20.89 -2.14
C ILE A 163 8.17 -20.06 -1.10
N PHE A 164 6.98 -20.51 -0.66
CA PHE A 164 6.13 -19.73 0.24
C PHE A 164 6.18 -20.15 1.71
N ALA A 165 6.67 -21.35 2.05
CA ALA A 165 6.75 -21.77 3.46
C ALA A 165 7.43 -20.75 4.39
N PRO A 166 8.49 -20.05 3.99
CA PRO A 166 9.07 -19.02 4.85
C PRO A 166 8.13 -17.85 5.13
N PHE A 167 7.14 -17.58 4.28
CA PHE A 167 6.31 -16.37 4.34
C PHE A 167 4.97 -16.60 5.04
N VAL A 168 4.51 -17.85 5.10
CA VAL A 168 3.19 -18.20 5.63
C VAL A 168 3.20 -18.27 7.16
N LYS A 169 2.20 -17.66 7.79
CA LYS A 169 2.00 -17.72 9.24
C LYS A 169 1.54 -19.13 9.66
N SER A 170 1.98 -19.59 10.84
CA SER A 170 1.47 -20.84 11.43
C SER A 170 -0.06 -20.84 11.53
N GLY A 171 -0.68 -21.96 11.12
CA GLY A 171 -2.13 -22.12 11.08
C GLY A 171 -2.80 -21.67 9.79
N GLU A 172 -2.10 -20.99 8.87
CA GLU A 172 -2.64 -20.66 7.55
C GLU A 172 -2.36 -21.75 6.50
N SER A 173 -3.29 -21.90 5.55
CA SER A 173 -3.15 -22.85 4.45
C SER A 173 -2.07 -22.39 3.45
N LEU A 174 -0.95 -23.09 3.45
CA LEU A 174 0.16 -22.88 2.51
C LEU A 174 -0.24 -23.12 1.04
N LEU A 175 -1.36 -23.81 0.80
CA LEU A 175 -1.89 -24.12 -0.52
C LEU A 175 -3.22 -23.40 -0.82
N SER A 176 -3.38 -22.17 -0.29
CA SER A 176 -4.52 -21.33 -0.69
C SER A 176 -4.53 -21.10 -2.20
N LYS A 177 -5.69 -20.74 -2.76
CA LYS A 177 -5.88 -20.50 -4.19
C LYS A 177 -4.89 -19.45 -4.70
N GLU A 178 -4.75 -18.35 -3.98
CA GLU A 178 -3.88 -17.22 -4.32
C GLU A 178 -2.40 -17.66 -4.34
N ARG A 179 -1.96 -18.41 -3.32
CA ARG A 179 -0.58 -18.91 -3.23
C ARG A 179 -0.24 -19.86 -4.37
N ARG A 180 -1.16 -20.78 -4.70
CA ARG A 180 -0.99 -21.70 -5.83
C ARG A 180 -0.96 -20.96 -7.16
N GLN A 181 -1.84 -19.98 -7.37
CA GLN A 181 -1.86 -19.14 -8.56
C GLN A 181 -0.57 -18.33 -8.69
N ASN A 182 -0.08 -17.73 -7.61
CA ASN A 182 1.19 -17.01 -7.59
C ASN A 182 2.37 -17.93 -7.92
N ALA A 183 2.43 -19.12 -7.32
CA ALA A 183 3.46 -20.11 -7.60
C ALA A 183 3.45 -20.52 -9.08
N LEU A 184 2.26 -20.76 -9.65
CA LEU A 184 2.08 -21.12 -11.05
C LEU A 184 2.54 -19.99 -11.98
N LEU A 185 2.19 -18.73 -11.70
CA LEU A 185 2.63 -17.58 -12.48
C LEU A 185 4.15 -17.39 -12.44
N ILE A 186 4.75 -17.49 -11.24
CA ILE A 186 6.21 -17.42 -11.09
C ILE A 186 6.87 -18.49 -11.95
N ARG A 187 6.47 -19.77 -11.78
CA ARG A 187 7.11 -20.87 -12.50
C ARG A 187 6.90 -20.78 -14.00
N SER A 188 5.69 -20.42 -14.44
CA SER A 188 5.38 -20.19 -15.84
C SER A 188 6.23 -19.09 -16.47
N TYR A 189 6.43 -18.00 -15.73
CA TYR A 189 7.27 -16.89 -16.17
C TYR A 189 8.74 -17.28 -16.25
N LEU A 190 9.25 -18.04 -15.27
CA LEU A 190 10.63 -18.55 -15.30
C LEU A 190 10.91 -19.43 -16.51
N TYR A 191 9.95 -20.28 -16.92
CA TYR A 191 10.04 -21.01 -18.18
C TYR A 191 10.00 -20.09 -19.40
N ARG A 192 9.11 -19.09 -19.41
CA ARG A 192 8.98 -18.13 -20.51
C ARG A 192 10.27 -17.33 -20.74
N GLN A 193 10.95 -16.93 -19.66
CA GLN A 193 12.21 -16.20 -19.70
C GLN A 193 13.44 -17.13 -19.83
N LYS A 194 13.23 -18.44 -20.01
CA LYS A 194 14.29 -19.44 -20.11
C LYS A 194 15.21 -19.49 -18.88
N HIS A 195 14.80 -18.95 -17.74
CA HIS A 195 15.49 -19.21 -16.47
C HIS A 195 15.36 -20.68 -16.10
N TYR A 196 14.17 -21.24 -16.32
CA TYR A 196 13.96 -22.67 -16.34
C TYR A 196 13.90 -23.14 -17.78
N SER A 197 14.78 -24.08 -18.12
CA SER A 197 14.76 -24.79 -19.40
C SER A 197 14.57 -26.29 -19.18
N ALA A 198 13.89 -26.93 -20.12
CA ALA A 198 13.54 -28.34 -20.07
C ALA A 198 14.75 -29.27 -20.29
N ASP A 199 15.82 -28.76 -20.91
CA ASP A 199 17.06 -29.46 -21.23
C ASP A 199 18.19 -29.19 -20.21
N GLY A 200 17.89 -28.49 -19.11
CA GLY A 200 18.92 -28.14 -18.14
C GLY A 200 19.58 -26.77 -18.35
N THR A 201 19.53 -26.18 -19.56
CA THR A 201 20.37 -25.04 -19.98
C THR A 201 19.83 -23.65 -19.58
N GLY A 202 19.20 -23.56 -18.40
CA GLY A 202 18.56 -22.34 -17.94
C GLY A 202 19.50 -21.13 -17.81
N ILE A 203 18.98 -19.93 -18.09
CA ILE A 203 19.71 -18.66 -17.90
C ILE A 203 19.73 -18.30 -16.41
N SER A 204 20.86 -17.77 -15.94
CA SER A 204 21.05 -17.31 -14.55
C SER A 204 19.89 -16.44 -14.04
N MET A 205 19.49 -16.71 -12.79
CA MET A 205 18.48 -15.93 -12.05
C MET A 205 18.91 -14.48 -11.75
N THR A 206 20.18 -14.11 -11.98
CA THR A 206 20.67 -12.73 -11.86
C THR A 206 19.93 -11.77 -12.80
N ASN A 207 19.47 -12.26 -13.95
CA ASN A 207 18.77 -11.47 -14.96
C ASN A 207 17.25 -11.37 -14.72
N PHE A 208 16.74 -11.97 -13.65
CA PHE A 208 15.33 -11.92 -13.31
C PHE A 208 14.90 -10.50 -12.90
N SER A 209 13.96 -9.92 -13.65
CA SER A 209 13.38 -8.60 -13.39
C SER A 209 11.99 -8.70 -12.75
N TRP A 210 11.84 -8.13 -11.55
CA TRP A 210 10.54 -8.03 -10.88
C TRP A 210 9.56 -7.14 -11.63
N ASP A 211 10.03 -6.13 -12.36
CA ASP A 211 9.15 -5.21 -13.08
C ASP A 211 8.54 -5.89 -14.32
N GLN A 212 9.36 -6.64 -15.06
CA GLN A 212 8.86 -7.45 -16.18
C GLN A 212 7.90 -8.55 -15.70
N PHE A 213 8.20 -9.17 -14.56
CA PHE A 213 7.29 -10.13 -13.95
C PHE A 213 6.01 -9.46 -13.44
N HIS A 214 6.06 -8.21 -12.96
CA HIS A 214 4.87 -7.47 -12.52
C HIS A 214 3.89 -7.23 -13.67
N VAL A 215 4.39 -6.82 -14.84
CA VAL A 215 3.56 -6.66 -16.05
C VAL A 215 2.91 -7.99 -16.44
N TYR A 216 3.68 -9.08 -16.41
CA TYR A 216 3.15 -10.42 -16.65
C TYR A 216 2.07 -10.79 -15.62
N TYR A 217 2.34 -10.61 -14.34
CA TYR A 217 1.42 -10.88 -13.24
C TYR A 217 0.09 -10.11 -13.37
N GLN A 218 0.15 -8.79 -13.59
CA GLN A 218 -1.04 -7.95 -13.73
C GLN A 218 -1.92 -8.39 -14.91
N SER A 219 -1.32 -8.77 -16.04
CA SER A 219 -2.07 -9.28 -17.19
C SER A 219 -2.77 -10.62 -16.93
N HIS A 220 -2.42 -11.32 -15.84
CA HIS A 220 -2.94 -12.63 -15.49
C HIS A 220 -3.96 -12.61 -14.33
N LEU A 221 -4.04 -11.52 -13.57
CA LEU A 221 -4.92 -11.41 -12.38
C LEU A 221 -6.40 -11.61 -12.70
N SER A 222 -6.87 -11.05 -13.82
CA SER A 222 -8.28 -11.08 -14.22
C SER A 222 -8.59 -12.16 -15.25
N MET A 223 -7.72 -13.18 -15.38
CA MET A 223 -7.96 -14.25 -16.35
C MET A 223 -9.12 -15.16 -15.92
N PRO A 224 -9.95 -15.61 -16.88
CA PRO A 224 -10.99 -16.59 -16.62
C PRO A 224 -10.40 -17.94 -16.19
N GLN A 225 -11.23 -18.73 -15.51
CA GLN A 225 -10.82 -20.00 -14.88
C GLN A 225 -10.27 -21.02 -15.89
N ASP A 226 -10.77 -21.04 -17.14
CA ASP A 226 -10.28 -21.94 -18.19
C ASP A 226 -8.81 -21.65 -18.56
N LYS A 227 -8.39 -20.38 -18.55
CA LYS A 227 -6.99 -20.00 -18.78
C LYS A 227 -6.08 -20.45 -17.64
N TRP A 228 -6.57 -20.43 -16.41
CA TRP A 228 -5.83 -20.98 -15.27
C TRP A 228 -5.59 -22.49 -15.41
N ILE A 229 -6.62 -23.23 -15.81
CA ILE A 229 -6.50 -24.68 -16.07
C ILE A 229 -5.47 -24.96 -17.17
N LYS A 230 -5.56 -24.24 -18.30
CA LYS A 230 -4.60 -24.37 -19.41
C LYS A 230 -3.17 -24.07 -18.97
N LEU A 231 -2.96 -23.08 -18.09
CA LEU A 231 -1.64 -22.74 -17.59
C LEU A 231 -1.05 -23.85 -16.71
N GLU A 232 -1.89 -24.48 -15.89
CA GLU A 232 -1.51 -25.62 -15.05
C GLU A 232 -1.21 -26.89 -15.88
N ASP A 233 -1.97 -27.14 -16.94
CA ASP A 233 -1.69 -28.22 -17.89
C ASP A 233 -0.34 -28.02 -18.59
N LEU A 234 -0.05 -26.79 -19.03
CA LEU A 234 1.22 -26.43 -19.66
C LEU A 234 2.40 -26.62 -18.70
N ASP A 235 2.23 -26.21 -17.45
CA ASP A 235 3.22 -26.39 -16.41
C ASP A 235 3.50 -27.88 -16.13
N SER A 236 2.45 -28.71 -16.08
CA SER A 236 2.57 -30.16 -15.93
C SER A 236 3.31 -30.81 -17.11
N LYS A 237 3.01 -30.39 -18.35
CA LYS A 237 3.72 -30.87 -19.56
C LYS A 237 5.20 -30.50 -19.56
N ARG A 238 5.55 -29.27 -19.13
CA ARG A 238 6.95 -28.83 -19.03
C ARG A 238 7.73 -29.64 -18.01
N ARG A 239 7.14 -29.92 -16.84
CA ARG A 239 7.73 -30.78 -15.81
C ARG A 239 8.01 -32.17 -16.36
N ALA A 240 7.02 -32.80 -17.01
CA ALA A 240 7.18 -34.14 -17.58
C ALA A 240 8.31 -34.18 -18.62
N LYS A 241 8.41 -33.16 -19.49
CA LYS A 241 9.51 -33.06 -20.46
C LYS A 241 10.88 -32.97 -19.79
N PHE A 242 10.99 -32.20 -18.70
CA PHE A 242 12.23 -32.07 -17.93
C PHE A 242 12.62 -33.39 -17.25
N GLN A 243 11.65 -34.11 -16.67
CA GLN A 243 11.89 -35.42 -16.05
C GLN A 243 12.41 -36.43 -17.08
N ASN A 244 11.76 -36.53 -18.24
CA ASN A 244 12.20 -37.43 -19.31
C ASN A 244 13.61 -37.09 -19.81
N ALA A 245 13.92 -35.80 -20.01
CA ALA A 245 15.25 -35.36 -20.44
C ALA A 245 16.33 -35.71 -19.39
N SER A 246 16.03 -35.49 -18.11
CA SER A 246 16.94 -35.84 -17.02
C SER A 246 17.20 -37.34 -16.90
N GLU A 247 16.19 -38.18 -17.14
CA GLU A 247 16.33 -39.64 -17.13
C GLU A 247 17.17 -40.13 -18.32
N SER A 248 16.99 -39.54 -19.51
CA SER A 248 17.83 -39.87 -20.67
C SER A 248 19.31 -39.54 -20.45
N THR A 249 19.63 -38.40 -19.83
CA THR A 249 21.02 -38.01 -19.53
C THR A 249 21.67 -38.87 -18.43
N GLN A 250 20.90 -39.55 -17.57
CA GLN A 250 21.44 -40.45 -16.54
C GLN A 250 21.60 -41.89 -17.02
N ALA A 251 21.00 -42.25 -18.16
CA ALA A 251 21.07 -43.58 -18.74
C ALA A 251 22.22 -43.75 -19.75
N GLU A 252 22.92 -42.66 -20.10
CA GLU A 252 24.14 -42.61 -20.93
C GLU A 252 25.41 -42.59 -20.07
#